data_AF-A0A2K9API7-F1
#
_entry.id   AF-A0A2K9API7-F1
#
_cell.length_a   1.000
_cell.length_b   1.000
_cell.length_c   1.000
_cell.angle_alpha   90.00
_cell.angle_beta   90.00
_cell.angle_gamma   90.00
#
_symmetry.space_group_name_H-M   'P 1'
#
loop_
_entity.id
_entity.type
_entity.pdbx_description
1 polymer ?
#
loop_
_entity_poly.entity_id
_entity_poly.type
_entity_poly.pdbx_seq_one_letter_code
_entity_poly.pdbx_strand_id
1 'polypeptide(L)'
;MTGTRNSTNKRDILLIAILLLIVGGLFLYFQVFQTSGEANYAHIYYGTSDDPIVTIDFVKNEVVKYNDQQVPDSYGTFPIIDEGQRTVTLLGDYEINGIRQIVVIEYDFGLKTVQIIEEESPNHICSREGISTGKPLICLPNRVRVEFETNDDADFTV
;
A
#
# COMPACT_ATOMS: atom_id res chain seq x y z
N MET A 1 -47.54 -41.08 6.19
CA MET A 1 -46.56 -40.03 5.83
C MET A 1 -45.79 -39.69 7.08
N THR A 2 -44.60 -40.26 7.25
CA THR A 2 -43.78 -40.04 8.45
C THR A 2 -42.36 -39.84 7.99
N GLY A 3 -42.00 -38.57 7.77
CA GLY A 3 -40.67 -38.14 7.41
C GLY A 3 -39.70 -38.49 8.53
N THR A 4 -38.64 -39.21 8.18
CA THR A 4 -37.57 -39.64 9.07
C THR A 4 -36.93 -38.45 9.76
N ARG A 5 -36.92 -38.51 11.09
CA ARG A 5 -36.32 -37.55 12.02
C ARG A 5 -34.83 -37.42 11.73
N ASN A 6 -34.41 -36.26 11.25
CA ASN A 6 -33.01 -35.95 10.98
C ASN A 6 -32.28 -35.82 12.33
N SER A 7 -31.62 -36.88 12.80
CA SER A 7 -30.78 -36.81 13.99
C SER A 7 -29.41 -36.30 13.56
N THR A 8 -29.20 -34.98 13.60
CA THR A 8 -27.84 -34.48 13.74
C THR A 8 -27.32 -35.07 15.04
N ASN A 9 -26.35 -35.99 14.94
CA ASN A 9 -25.81 -36.60 16.14
C ASN A 9 -25.13 -35.48 16.93
N LYS A 10 -25.28 -35.46 18.26
CA LYS A 10 -24.59 -34.47 19.11
C LYS A 10 -23.07 -34.42 18.82
N ARG A 11 -22.53 -35.54 18.32
CA ARG A 11 -21.18 -35.70 17.78
C ARG A 11 -20.90 -34.86 16.53
N ASP A 12 -21.85 -34.76 15.60
CA ASP A 12 -21.68 -33.98 14.36
C ASP A 12 -21.66 -32.48 14.68
N ILE A 13 -22.51 -32.02 15.61
CA ILE A 13 -22.50 -30.62 16.08
C ILE A 13 -21.19 -30.31 16.83
N LEU A 14 -20.71 -31.25 17.65
CA LEU A 14 -19.41 -31.13 18.32
C LEU A 14 -18.26 -31.01 17.31
N LEU A 15 -18.27 -31.84 16.26
CA LEU A 15 -17.25 -31.79 15.21
C LEU A 15 -17.30 -30.47 14.43
N ILE A 16 -18.49 -29.96 14.10
CA ILE A 16 -18.65 -28.67 13.41
C ILE A 16 -18.15 -27.52 14.30
N ALA A 17 -18.44 -27.53 15.59
CA ALA A 17 -17.99 -26.50 16.52
C ALA A 17 -16.46 -26.48 16.67
N ILE A 18 -15.83 -27.66 16.75
CA ILE A 18 -14.37 -27.78 16.79
C ILE A 18 -13.74 -27.29 15.48
N LEU A 19 -14.33 -27.67 14.34
CA LEU A 19 -13.85 -27.22 13.03
C LEU A 19 -13.90 -25.70 12.91
N LEU A 20 -15.01 -25.06 13.32
CA LEU A 20 -15.14 -23.61 13.33
C LEU A 20 -14.15 -22.93 14.27
N LEU A 21 -13.83 -23.53 15.42
CA LEU A 21 -12.79 -23.02 16.32
C LEU A 21 -11.40 -23.12 15.71
N ILE A 22 -11.08 -24.22 15.01
CA ILE A 22 -9.77 -24.39 14.37
C ILE A 22 -9.64 -23.41 13.20
N VAL A 23 -10.64 -23.33 12.31
CA VAL A 23 -10.61 -22.43 11.15
C VAL A 23 -10.66 -20.97 11.58
N GLY A 24 -11.54 -20.61 12.52
CA GLY A 24 -11.64 -19.26 13.07
C GLY A 24 -10.39 -18.86 13.86
N GLY A 25 -9.79 -19.79 14.61
CA GLY A 25 -8.53 -19.58 15.31
C GLY A 25 -7.36 -19.37 14.35
N LEU A 26 -7.27 -20.18 13.29
CA LEU A 26 -6.28 -19.97 12.22
C LEU A 26 -6.49 -18.63 11.50
N PHE A 27 -7.74 -18.28 11.17
CA PHE A 27 -8.07 -17.00 10.54
C PHE A 27 -7.65 -15.82 11.41
N LEU A 28 -7.98 -15.84 12.71
CA LEU A 28 -7.56 -14.80 13.64
C LEU A 28 -6.03 -14.78 13.83
N TYR A 29 -5.38 -15.95 13.85
CA TYR A 29 -3.93 -16.05 13.93
C TYR A 29 -3.26 -15.39 12.73
N PHE A 30 -3.68 -15.71 11.51
CA PHE A 30 -3.16 -15.05 10.31
C PHE A 30 -3.49 -13.54 10.31
N GLN A 31 -4.68 -13.14 10.71
CA GLN A 31 -5.02 -11.71 10.75
C GLN A 31 -4.18 -10.91 11.76
N VAL A 32 -3.86 -11.48 12.93
CA VAL A 32 -3.11 -10.79 13.99
C VAL A 32 -1.60 -10.89 13.80
N PHE A 33 -1.07 -12.02 13.31
CA PHE A 33 0.37 -12.26 13.22
C PHE A 33 0.96 -12.06 11.83
N GLN A 34 0.15 -11.89 10.79
CA GLN A 34 0.60 -11.62 9.41
C GLN A 34 0.59 -10.13 9.06
N THR A 35 0.59 -9.25 10.07
CA THR A 35 0.81 -7.82 9.86
C THR A 35 2.31 -7.55 9.73
N SER A 36 2.70 -7.35 8.46
CA SER A 36 3.79 -6.50 7.97
C SER A 36 5.15 -6.67 8.64
N GLY A 37 6.02 -7.45 7.99
CA GLY A 37 7.46 -7.18 8.10
C GLY A 37 7.73 -5.72 7.77
N GLU A 38 8.59 -5.07 8.55
CA GLU A 38 9.01 -3.70 8.26
C GLU A 38 9.65 -3.66 6.88
N ALA A 39 9.08 -2.88 5.96
CA ALA A 39 9.64 -2.71 4.63
C ALA A 39 11.06 -2.12 4.71
N ASN A 40 11.95 -2.61 3.86
CA ASN A 40 13.29 -2.05 3.71
C ASN A 40 13.29 -0.92 2.68
N TYR A 41 12.40 -1.02 1.69
CA TYR A 41 12.25 -0.03 0.64
C TYR A 41 10.79 0.32 0.43
N ALA A 42 10.54 1.58 0.07
CA ALA A 42 9.30 2.01 -0.54
C ALA A 42 9.59 2.57 -1.93
N HIS A 43 9.05 1.89 -2.95
CA HIS A 43 9.17 2.23 -4.35
C HIS A 43 7.97 3.04 -4.79
N ILE A 44 8.23 4.27 -5.23
CA ILE A 44 7.21 5.18 -5.75
C ILE A 44 7.23 5.10 -7.27
N TYR A 45 6.08 4.83 -7.86
CA TYR A 45 5.88 4.74 -9.29
C TYR A 45 4.90 5.80 -9.77
N TYR A 46 5.12 6.27 -10.98
CA TYR A 46 4.21 7.14 -11.69
C TYR A 46 3.88 6.56 -13.07
N GLY A 47 2.60 6.63 -13.44
CA GLY A 47 2.12 6.22 -14.74
C GLY A 47 1.96 4.70 -14.86
N THR A 48 2.52 4.13 -15.93
CA THR A 48 2.49 2.69 -16.26
C THR A 48 3.90 2.10 -16.32
N SER A 49 4.90 2.82 -15.79
CA SER A 49 6.26 2.32 -15.68
C SER A 49 6.33 1.21 -14.63
N ASP A 50 7.11 0.18 -14.93
CA ASP A 50 7.51 -0.87 -13.98
C ASP A 50 8.79 -0.48 -13.23
N ASP A 51 9.49 0.58 -13.67
CA ASP A 51 10.62 1.15 -12.94
C ASP A 51 10.16 2.27 -11.99
N PRO A 52 10.64 2.30 -10.73
CA PRO A 52 10.29 3.35 -9.78
C PRO A 52 10.88 4.70 -10.20
N ILE A 53 10.14 5.77 -9.96
CA ILE A 53 10.62 7.13 -10.18
C ILE A 53 11.47 7.61 -9.00
N VAL A 54 11.09 7.20 -7.79
CA VAL A 54 11.79 7.46 -6.53
C VAL A 54 11.73 6.22 -5.65
N THR A 55 12.81 5.92 -4.94
CA THR A 55 12.84 4.91 -3.88
C THR A 55 13.25 5.56 -2.58
N ILE A 56 12.52 5.23 -1.51
CA ILE A 56 12.91 5.53 -0.12
C ILE A 56 13.57 4.28 0.43
N ASP A 57 14.85 4.37 0.81
CA ASP A 57 15.62 3.30 1.44
C ASP A 57 15.62 3.53 2.96
N PHE A 58 14.84 2.71 3.67
CA PHE A 58 14.71 2.78 5.12
C PHE A 58 15.91 2.17 5.87
N VAL A 59 16.78 1.45 5.18
CA VAL A 59 17.97 0.82 5.77
C VAL A 59 19.12 1.83 5.85
N LYS A 60 19.31 2.59 4.76
CA LYS A 60 20.35 3.62 4.67
C LYS A 60 19.87 5.01 5.05
N ASN A 61 18.57 5.21 5.21
CA ASN A 61 17.93 6.50 5.43
C ASN A 61 18.21 7.49 4.31
N GLU A 62 18.03 7.03 3.07
CA GLU A 62 18.24 7.85 1.87
C GLU A 62 17.03 7.79 0.93
N VAL A 63 16.87 8.84 0.13
CA VAL A 63 15.87 8.87 -0.95
C VAL A 63 16.60 8.99 -2.28
N VAL A 64 16.37 8.02 -3.16
CA VAL A 64 17.03 7.91 -4.46
C VAL A 64 16.03 8.26 -5.56
N LYS A 65 16.34 9.29 -6.35
CA LYS A 65 15.60 9.65 -7.56
C LYS A 65 16.21 8.97 -8.77
N TYR A 66 15.38 8.30 -9.58
CA TYR A 66 15.83 7.66 -10.81
C TYR A 66 15.47 8.46 -12.06
N ASN A 67 14.28 9.07 -12.09
CA ASN A 67 13.75 9.72 -13.29
C ASN A 67 13.04 11.04 -12.95
N ASP A 68 13.02 11.96 -13.92
CA ASP A 68 12.20 13.17 -13.88
C ASP A 68 10.93 12.99 -14.72
N GLN A 69 9.81 13.52 -14.24
CA GLN A 69 8.55 13.55 -14.99
C GLN A 69 8.64 14.54 -16.15
N GLN A 70 8.30 14.08 -17.34
CA GLN A 70 8.16 14.95 -18.51
C GLN A 70 6.84 15.70 -18.42
N VAL A 71 6.88 16.92 -17.88
CA VAL A 71 5.72 17.80 -17.68
C VAL A 71 5.91 19.11 -18.44
N PRO A 72 4.84 19.82 -18.83
CA PRO A 72 4.97 21.15 -19.42
C PRO A 72 5.71 22.10 -18.49
N ASP A 73 6.52 23.01 -19.04
CA ASP A 73 7.36 23.96 -18.29
C ASP A 73 6.58 24.79 -17.25
N SER A 74 5.27 24.96 -17.46
CA SER A 74 4.37 25.67 -16.53
C SER A 74 4.27 25.02 -15.15
N TYR A 75 4.51 23.72 -15.03
CA TYR A 75 4.44 22.98 -13.77
C TYR A 75 5.79 22.93 -13.03
N GLY A 76 6.90 23.16 -13.73
CA GLY A 76 8.25 23.03 -13.17
C GLY A 76 8.78 21.60 -13.27
N THR A 77 9.62 21.20 -12.32
CA THR A 77 10.34 19.91 -12.34
C THR A 77 9.81 19.00 -11.25
N PHE A 78 9.47 17.76 -11.62
CA PHE A 78 9.06 16.71 -10.70
C PHE A 78 9.86 15.42 -10.97
N PRO A 79 10.03 14.53 -9.98
CA PRO A 79 9.60 14.64 -8.59
C PRO A 79 10.36 15.71 -7.81
N ILE A 80 9.71 16.32 -6.83
CA ILE A 80 10.34 17.25 -5.87
C ILE A 80 10.59 16.46 -4.59
N ILE A 81 11.85 16.40 -4.15
CA ILE A 81 12.24 15.75 -2.89
C ILE A 81 12.62 16.85 -1.91
N ASP A 82 11.87 16.93 -0.81
CA ASP A 82 12.16 17.82 0.30
C ASP A 82 12.62 16.98 1.50
N GLU A 83 13.92 16.92 1.73
CA GLU A 83 14.52 16.19 2.86
C GLU A 83 14.19 16.85 4.22
N GLY A 84 13.93 18.16 4.23
CA GLY A 84 13.62 18.90 5.45
C GLY A 84 12.20 18.64 5.94
N GLN A 85 11.26 18.42 5.02
CA GLN A 85 9.88 18.02 5.32
C GLN A 85 9.64 16.51 5.20
N ARG A 86 10.65 15.75 4.72
CA ARG A 86 10.56 14.32 4.44
C ARG A 86 9.42 13.97 3.49
N THR A 87 9.33 14.73 2.40
CA THR A 87 8.29 14.54 1.40
C THR A 87 8.86 14.31 0.01
N VAL A 88 8.12 13.53 -0.78
CA VAL A 88 8.29 13.36 -2.21
C VAL A 88 7.00 13.81 -2.87
N THR A 89 7.09 14.83 -3.72
CA THR A 89 5.94 15.35 -4.46
C THR A 89 6.02 14.93 -5.92
N LEU A 90 4.91 14.37 -6.42
CA LEU A 90 4.70 14.03 -7.82
C LEU A 90 3.57 14.86 -8.41
N LEU A 91 3.63 15.08 -9.73
CA LEU A 91 2.50 15.58 -10.48
C LEU A 91 1.62 14.39 -10.90
N GLY A 92 0.40 14.32 -10.38
CA GLY A 92 -0.58 13.30 -10.72
C GLY A 92 -1.28 13.57 -12.05
N ASP A 93 -1.95 12.54 -12.56
CA ASP A 93 -2.74 12.63 -13.80
C ASP A 93 -4.18 13.13 -13.61
N TYR A 94 -4.65 13.24 -12.37
CA TYR A 94 -5.99 13.76 -12.13
C TYR A 94 -6.01 15.27 -12.36
N GLU A 95 -7.03 15.73 -13.10
CA GLU A 95 -7.15 17.13 -13.49
C GLU A 95 -8.43 17.75 -12.91
N ILE A 96 -8.28 18.92 -12.30
CA ILE A 96 -9.38 19.78 -11.88
C ILE A 96 -9.36 21.00 -12.81
N ASN A 97 -10.43 21.19 -13.57
CA ASN A 97 -10.54 22.26 -14.58
C ASN A 97 -9.38 22.27 -15.59
N GLY A 98 -8.86 21.08 -15.96
CA GLY A 98 -7.74 20.93 -16.90
C GLY A 98 -6.35 21.22 -16.32
N ILE A 99 -6.25 21.35 -14.99
CA ILE A 99 -4.99 21.53 -14.28
C ILE A 99 -4.68 20.25 -13.52
N ARG A 100 -3.49 19.69 -13.75
CA ARG A 100 -3.01 18.50 -13.04
C ARG A 100 -2.72 18.84 -11.59
N GLN A 101 -3.04 17.89 -10.71
CA GLN A 101 -2.90 18.06 -9.28
C GLN A 101 -1.66 17.36 -8.76
N ILE A 102 -1.13 17.83 -7.64
CA ILE A 102 0.03 17.21 -6.99
C ILE A 102 -0.40 16.07 -6.07
N VAL A 103 0.53 15.16 -5.83
CA VAL A 103 0.44 14.13 -4.80
C VAL A 103 1.67 14.27 -3.92
N VAL A 104 1.46 14.54 -2.63
CA VAL A 104 2.54 14.69 -1.65
C VAL A 104 2.61 13.44 -0.79
N ILE A 105 3.76 12.79 -0.83
CA ILE A 105 4.04 11.53 -0.15
C ILE A 105 5.03 11.83 0.98
N GLU A 106 4.61 11.66 2.23
CA GLU A 106 5.44 11.79 3.42
C GLU A 106 6.05 10.44 3.80
N TYR A 107 7.29 10.45 4.27
CA TYR A 107 7.96 9.26 4.77
C TYR A 107 8.62 9.49 6.13
N ASP A 108 8.71 8.42 6.91
CA ASP A 108 9.46 8.42 8.18
C ASP A 108 10.44 7.25 8.23
N PHE A 109 11.72 7.56 8.39
CA PHE A 109 12.79 6.57 8.48
C PHE A 109 12.79 5.79 9.80
N GLY A 110 12.38 6.42 10.91
CA GLY A 110 12.38 5.77 12.22
C GLY A 110 11.26 4.74 12.36
N LEU A 111 10.08 5.06 11.84
CA LEU A 111 8.91 4.18 11.82
C LEU A 111 8.85 3.30 10.56
N LYS A 112 9.67 3.60 9.54
CA LYS A 112 9.67 2.95 8.22
C LYS A 112 8.30 2.99 7.56
N THR A 113 7.72 4.16 7.56
CA THR A 113 6.35 4.39 7.10
C THR A 113 6.31 5.33 5.91
N VAL A 114 5.31 5.15 5.06
CA VAL A 114 4.92 6.12 4.04
C VAL A 114 3.44 6.45 4.19
N GLN A 115 3.09 7.71 3.96
CA GLN A 115 1.71 8.18 3.91
C GLN A 115 1.55 9.16 2.73
N ILE A 116 0.37 9.16 2.12
CA ILE A 116 -0.01 10.23 1.18
C ILE A 116 -0.74 11.28 2.00
N ILE A 117 -0.16 12.48 2.13
CA ILE A 117 -0.68 13.54 3.00
C ILE A 117 -1.51 14.56 2.23
N GLU A 118 -1.25 14.71 0.93
CA GLU A 118 -1.97 15.61 0.04
C GLU A 118 -2.24 14.90 -1.27
N GLU A 119 -3.52 14.81 -1.64
CA GLU A 119 -3.92 14.44 -3.00
C GLU A 119 -5.29 15.04 -3.34
N GLU A 120 -5.44 15.41 -4.60
CA GLU A 120 -6.73 15.74 -5.19
C GLU A 120 -7.16 14.59 -6.10
N SER A 121 -8.26 13.94 -5.74
CA SER A 121 -8.88 12.87 -6.53
C SER A 121 -10.31 12.61 -6.04
N PRO A 122 -11.16 11.90 -6.82
CA PRO A 122 -12.50 11.56 -6.36
C PRO A 122 -12.45 10.79 -5.03
N ASN A 123 -13.10 11.35 -4.00
CA ASN A 123 -13.22 10.80 -2.65
C ASN A 123 -11.95 10.79 -1.78
N HIS A 124 -10.83 11.33 -2.28
CA HIS A 124 -9.55 11.45 -1.56
C HIS A 124 -9.13 10.15 -0.86
N ILE A 125 -9.21 9.02 -1.59
CA ILE A 125 -9.04 7.69 -0.99
C ILE A 125 -7.61 7.51 -0.49
N CYS A 126 -6.60 7.94 -1.24
CA CYS A 126 -5.21 7.72 -0.85
C CYS A 126 -4.81 8.46 0.39
N SER A 127 -5.20 9.72 0.51
CA SER A 127 -4.89 10.51 1.70
C SER A 127 -5.64 10.01 2.94
N ARG A 128 -6.76 9.32 2.74
CA ARG A 128 -7.55 8.68 3.80
C ARG A 128 -7.08 7.28 4.19
N GLU A 129 -6.32 6.57 3.36
CA GLU A 129 -5.73 5.27 3.73
C GLU A 129 -4.77 5.41 4.91
N GLY A 130 -4.10 6.56 5.03
CA GLY A 130 -3.23 6.88 6.16
C GLY A 130 -1.84 6.25 6.06
N ILE A 131 -1.23 6.01 7.22
CA ILE A 131 0.13 5.52 7.36
C ILE A 131 0.22 4.04 6.96
N SER A 132 1.21 3.70 6.12
CA SER A 132 1.52 2.33 5.74
C SER A 132 2.99 1.98 6.01
N THR A 133 3.22 0.75 6.48
CA THR A 133 4.56 0.16 6.71
C THR A 133 4.91 -0.94 5.70
N GLY A 134 4.02 -1.24 4.75
CA GLY A 134 4.16 -2.43 3.90
C GLY A 134 2.98 -2.71 2.96
N LYS A 135 1.78 -2.19 3.25
CA LYS A 135 0.64 -2.32 2.35
C LYS A 135 0.78 -1.30 1.20
N PRO A 136 0.66 -1.71 -0.08
CA PRO A 136 0.71 -0.78 -1.19
C PRO A 136 -0.31 0.36 -1.07
N LEU A 137 0.11 1.57 -1.42
CA LEU A 137 -0.75 2.76 -1.52
C LEU A 137 -0.98 3.07 -3.00
N ILE A 138 -2.23 3.04 -3.48
CA ILE A 138 -2.53 3.12 -4.91
C ILE A 138 -3.53 4.24 -5.20
N CYS A 139 -3.05 5.30 -5.86
CA CYS A 139 -3.85 6.45 -6.29
C CYS A 139 -4.17 6.34 -7.77
N LEU A 140 -5.19 5.56 -8.07
CA LEU A 140 -5.60 5.28 -9.45
C LEU A 140 -5.86 6.55 -10.27
N PRO A 141 -6.61 7.57 -9.78
CA PRO A 141 -6.87 8.77 -10.58
C PRO A 141 -5.59 9.56 -10.89
N ASN A 142 -4.64 9.56 -9.96
CA ASN A 142 -3.36 10.24 -10.10
C ASN A 142 -2.28 9.38 -10.78
N ARG A 143 -2.55 8.10 -11.04
CA ARG A 143 -1.59 7.09 -11.54
C ARG A 143 -0.29 7.07 -10.73
N VAL A 144 -0.40 7.26 -9.42
CA VAL A 144 0.71 7.13 -8.46
C VAL A 144 0.49 5.88 -7.63
N ARG A 145 1.52 5.07 -7.45
CA ARG A 145 1.49 3.95 -6.52
C ARG A 145 2.78 3.87 -5.71
N VAL A 146 2.67 3.46 -4.46
CA VAL A 146 3.78 3.15 -3.57
C VAL A 146 3.71 1.67 -3.26
N GLU A 147 4.77 0.94 -3.57
CA GLU A 147 4.93 -0.47 -3.24
C GLU A 147 6.08 -0.63 -2.25
N PHE A 148 5.97 -1.62 -1.39
CA PHE A 148 6.95 -1.87 -0.33
C PHE A 148 7.66 -3.19 -0.62
N GLU A 149 8.97 -3.20 -0.46
CA GLU A 149 9.79 -4.40 -0.59
C GLU A 149 10.36 -4.79 0.77
N THR A 150 10.18 -6.06 1.14
CA THR A 150 10.78 -6.66 2.33
C THR A 150 11.85 -7.67 1.90
N ASN A 151 12.94 -7.79 2.66
CA ASN A 151 13.98 -8.80 2.34
C ASN A 151 13.46 -10.26 2.45
N ASP A 152 12.25 -10.45 2.97
CA ASP A 152 11.59 -11.75 3.10
C ASP A 152 10.83 -12.17 1.83
N ASP A 153 10.81 -11.33 0.78
CA ASP A 153 10.36 -11.69 -0.55
C ASP A 153 11.41 -12.59 -1.24
N ALA A 154 11.68 -13.75 -0.62
CA ALA A 154 12.23 -14.91 -1.31
C ALA A 154 11.21 -15.34 -2.37
N ASP A 155 11.39 -14.77 -3.56
CA ASP A 155 10.81 -15.17 -4.84
C ASP A 155 10.61 -16.70 -4.88
N PHE A 156 9.37 -17.14 -4.66
CA PHE A 156 8.99 -18.53 -4.84
C PHE A 156 8.84 -18.77 -6.33
N THR A 157 9.97 -18.91 -7.03
CA THR A 157 9.97 -19.45 -8.40
C THR A 157 9.55 -20.92 -8.34
N VAL A 158 8.38 -21.25 -8.89
CA VAL A 158 7.94 -22.63 -9.18
C VAL A 158 8.46 -23.06 -10.54
#